data_AF-A0A8J8HM91-F1
#
_entry.id   AF-A0A8J8HM91-F1
#
_cell.length_a   1.000
_cell.length_b   1.000
_cell.length_c   1.000
_cell.angle_alpha   90.00
_cell.angle_beta   90.00
_cell.angle_gamma   90.00
#
_symmetry.space_group_name_H-M   'P 1'
#
loop_
_entity.id
_entity.type
_entity.pdbx_description
1 polymer ?
#
loop_
_entity_poly.entity_id
_entity_poly.type
_entity_poly.pdbx_seq_one_letter_code
_entity_poly.pdbx_strand_id
1 'polypeptide(L)'
;MTPDIFAEWLRRQGHRVVRTRSSYWFDSGPRVFQAFPYHWVIRPTEDELRDFFFEENAIGLRYSTDLEADEGACSYHIVFERLAYGIQDVDASIRAKVRRGLEACQVGPIPLERYASEGWPLERDTRSRQQRHSRHRRPHWDRMVRAAADLDGFEAWGAEVGGRLAASLLFVRIDDCIDMLYQQSLTEFLPQRVNNALLFEVTRALAADAGVRLIHNGLHSLDAPPSVDQFKARLGYSVRPVRQRVVFHPRLAPWVGDGVSRCFGGLAALYPKSDYLQKAEGLVRFHANGKLPLARQPFPELLASEREDICRRLGSPLFRELETPAPQGLNIQISPGTPADLAEVVALHLACSSAEEGALLGFGRGFIRAAYRWFLTSPGTLVLVARSGDRLVGLTALSDRPYGRPLLRACRWQAMLGFLRRPWLAARPDWWSRLGPSVPSAARPCGGAAQIAFTCVAAEVRGCGIGRGLKQASIRACLEWGAESINTGVRRENARARALNEQAGFVEVPELSSERLVHLRLTLDPQEGRGRT
;
A
#
# COMPACT_ATOMS: atom_id res chain seq x y z
N MET A 1 -18.11 -9.69 29.16
CA MET A 1 -19.07 -10.32 28.21
C MET A 1 -18.30 -11.38 27.44
N THR A 2 -18.83 -12.60 27.30
CA THR A 2 -18.11 -13.67 26.61
C THR A 2 -18.34 -13.63 25.10
N PRO A 3 -17.47 -14.27 24.30
CA PRO A 3 -17.70 -14.49 22.87
C PRO A 3 -19.05 -15.16 22.52
N ASP A 4 -19.65 -15.89 23.47
CA ASP A 4 -20.97 -16.52 23.29
C ASP A 4 -22.10 -15.50 23.06
N ILE A 5 -22.01 -14.30 23.65
CA ILE A 5 -23.06 -13.29 23.45
C ILE A 5 -22.93 -12.66 22.04
N PHE A 6 -21.71 -12.46 21.55
CA PHE A 6 -21.50 -12.02 20.17
C PHE A 6 -21.92 -13.11 19.16
N ALA A 7 -21.68 -14.39 19.49
CA ALA A 7 -22.22 -15.52 18.73
C ALA A 7 -23.76 -15.52 18.69
N GLU A 8 -24.42 -15.23 19.81
CA GLU A 8 -25.88 -15.12 19.87
C GLU A 8 -26.41 -13.96 19.03
N TRP A 9 -25.76 -12.80 19.06
CA TRP A 9 -26.10 -11.67 18.19
C TRP A 9 -26.05 -12.04 16.71
N LEU A 10 -25.06 -12.83 16.29
CA LEU A 10 -24.95 -13.34 14.91
C LEU A 10 -26.08 -14.34 14.59
N ARG A 11 -26.39 -15.27 15.50
CA ARG A 11 -27.50 -16.23 15.31
C ARG A 11 -28.85 -15.53 15.12
N ARG A 12 -29.14 -14.50 15.92
CA ARG A 12 -30.36 -13.68 15.82
C ARG A 12 -30.50 -12.94 14.48
N GLN A 13 -29.39 -12.70 13.80
CA GLN A 13 -29.38 -12.16 12.43
C GLN A 13 -29.67 -13.21 11.35
N GLY A 14 -29.66 -14.49 11.72
CA GLY A 14 -29.82 -15.62 10.82
C GLY A 14 -28.49 -16.24 10.36
N HIS A 15 -27.37 -15.86 10.97
CA HIS A 15 -26.09 -16.49 10.68
C HIS A 15 -25.97 -17.86 11.34
N ARG A 16 -25.32 -18.80 10.66
CA ARG A 16 -24.88 -20.06 11.25
C ARG A 16 -23.61 -19.79 12.04
N VAL A 17 -23.60 -20.16 13.32
CA VAL A 17 -22.44 -19.98 14.21
C VAL A 17 -22.01 -21.30 14.82
N VAL A 18 -20.73 -21.65 14.64
CA VAL A 18 -20.11 -22.91 15.05
C VAL A 18 -18.98 -22.60 16.01
N ARG A 19 -18.97 -23.27 17.17
CA ARG A 19 -17.86 -23.19 18.12
C ARG A 19 -16.94 -24.37 17.89
N THR A 20 -15.65 -24.09 17.77
CA THR A 20 -14.57 -25.08 17.67
C THR A 20 -13.64 -24.94 18.87
N ARG A 21 -12.56 -25.73 18.91
CA ARG A 21 -11.55 -25.60 19.96
C ARG A 21 -10.79 -24.28 19.84
N SER A 22 -10.50 -23.84 18.62
CA SER A 22 -9.70 -22.64 18.39
C SER A 22 -10.50 -21.33 18.42
N SER A 23 -11.77 -21.35 18.00
CA SER A 23 -12.55 -20.13 17.79
C SER A 23 -14.05 -20.36 17.60
N TYR A 24 -14.79 -19.27 17.42
CA TYR A 24 -16.15 -19.27 16.87
C TYR A 24 -16.09 -18.90 15.40
N TRP A 25 -16.97 -19.48 14.60
CA TRP A 25 -17.01 -19.30 13.16
C TRP A 25 -18.42 -18.92 12.75
N PHE A 26 -18.59 -17.91 11.91
CA PHE A 26 -19.90 -17.58 11.33
C PHE A 26 -19.85 -17.53 9.81
N ASP A 27 -20.99 -17.80 9.16
CA ASP A 27 -21.13 -17.76 7.71
C ASP A 27 -21.13 -16.31 7.17
N SER A 28 -19.94 -15.81 6.88
CA SER A 28 -19.72 -14.47 6.30
C SER A 28 -20.12 -14.35 4.83
N GLY A 29 -20.42 -15.48 4.18
CA GLY A 29 -20.89 -15.59 2.80
C GLY A 29 -21.33 -17.03 2.49
N PRO A 30 -21.80 -17.32 1.26
CA PRO A 30 -22.27 -18.65 0.89
C PRO A 30 -21.23 -19.74 1.17
N ARG A 31 -21.43 -20.50 2.25
CA ARG A 31 -20.52 -21.55 2.74
C ARG A 31 -19.09 -21.07 3.05
N VAL A 32 -18.89 -19.77 3.26
CA VAL A 32 -17.59 -19.21 3.67
C VAL A 32 -17.68 -18.75 5.12
N PHE A 33 -16.84 -19.31 5.98
CA PHE A 33 -16.84 -18.98 7.40
C PHE A 33 -15.68 -18.09 7.79
N GLN A 34 -15.94 -17.15 8.70
CA GLN A 34 -14.96 -16.24 9.28
C GLN A 34 -14.86 -16.49 10.77
N ALA A 35 -13.63 -16.66 11.28
CA ALA A 35 -13.37 -16.78 12.70
C ALA A 35 -13.61 -15.46 13.45
N PHE A 36 -14.08 -15.56 14.68
CA PHE A 36 -14.25 -14.45 15.63
C PHE A 36 -14.12 -14.95 17.09
N PRO A 37 -13.90 -14.06 18.08
CA PRO A 37 -13.72 -12.60 18.02
C PRO A 37 -12.62 -12.12 17.08
N TYR A 38 -12.78 -10.94 16.48
CA TYR A 38 -11.93 -10.53 15.36
C TYR A 38 -10.50 -10.17 15.76
N HIS A 39 -10.32 -9.77 17.02
CA HIS A 39 -9.01 -9.50 17.61
C HIS A 39 -8.23 -10.77 17.97
N TRP A 40 -8.82 -11.97 17.89
CA TRP A 40 -8.11 -13.21 18.14
C TRP A 40 -7.16 -13.57 17.00
N VAL A 41 -6.01 -14.09 17.39
CA VAL A 41 -5.02 -14.70 16.52
C VAL A 41 -4.95 -16.18 16.89
N ILE A 42 -5.36 -17.05 15.97
CA ILE A 42 -5.62 -18.47 16.25
C ILE A 42 -4.75 -19.38 15.38
N ARG A 43 -4.50 -20.59 15.86
CA ARG A 43 -3.80 -21.68 15.14
C ARG A 43 -4.61 -22.98 15.19
N PRO A 44 -5.77 -23.06 14.49
CA PRO A 44 -6.50 -24.32 14.37
C PRO A 44 -5.60 -25.39 13.76
N THR A 45 -5.76 -26.65 14.20
CA THR A 45 -5.03 -27.77 13.60
C THR A 45 -5.61 -28.12 12.24
N GLU A 46 -4.82 -28.76 11.37
CA GLU A 46 -5.32 -29.19 10.05
C GLU A 46 -6.48 -30.20 10.18
N ASP A 47 -6.49 -31.02 11.23
CA ASP A 47 -7.60 -31.92 11.53
C ASP A 47 -8.87 -31.13 11.88
N GLU A 48 -8.76 -30.11 12.74
CA GLU A 48 -9.89 -29.23 13.11
C GLU A 48 -10.47 -28.52 11.87
N LEU A 49 -9.61 -28.01 10.98
CA LEU A 49 -10.06 -27.38 9.73
C LEU A 49 -10.74 -28.39 8.80
N ARG A 50 -10.18 -29.60 8.67
CA ARG A 50 -10.71 -30.66 7.83
C ARG A 50 -12.09 -31.10 8.32
N ASP A 51 -12.23 -31.37 9.60
CA ASP A 51 -13.49 -31.80 10.21
C ASP A 51 -14.56 -30.72 10.01
N PHE A 52 -14.20 -29.45 10.26
CA PHE A 52 -15.09 -28.32 10.00
C PHE A 52 -15.58 -28.27 8.54
N PHE A 53 -14.69 -28.47 7.56
CA PHE A 53 -15.09 -28.46 6.14
C PHE A 53 -16.15 -29.51 5.81
N PHE A 54 -16.03 -30.72 6.38
CA PHE A 54 -16.94 -31.83 6.11
C PHE A 54 -18.26 -31.71 6.88
N GLU A 55 -18.21 -31.36 8.17
CA GLU A 55 -19.40 -31.22 9.02
C GLU A 55 -20.27 -30.03 8.60
N GLU A 56 -19.63 -28.89 8.30
CA GLU A 56 -20.30 -27.63 8.03
C GLU A 56 -20.56 -27.40 6.53
N ASN A 57 -20.12 -28.32 5.68
CA ASN A 57 -20.14 -28.19 4.21
C ASN A 57 -19.52 -26.85 3.74
N ALA A 58 -18.48 -26.39 4.43
CA ALA A 58 -17.82 -25.15 4.12
C ALA A 58 -17.03 -25.27 2.80
N ILE A 59 -16.93 -24.16 2.05
CA ILE A 59 -16.07 -24.07 0.87
C ILE A 59 -14.80 -23.28 1.16
N GLY A 60 -14.85 -22.37 2.13
CA GLY A 60 -13.71 -21.55 2.53
C GLY A 60 -13.79 -21.11 3.99
N LEU A 61 -12.63 -21.00 4.63
CA LEU A 61 -12.46 -20.51 5.99
C LEU A 61 -11.49 -19.34 5.98
N ARG A 62 -11.74 -18.31 6.80
CA ARG A 62 -10.86 -17.16 6.97
C ARG A 62 -10.63 -16.86 8.44
N TYR A 63 -9.37 -16.67 8.81
CA TYR A 63 -8.98 -16.31 10.18
C TYR A 63 -7.64 -15.58 10.21
N SER A 64 -7.37 -14.94 11.34
CA SER A 64 -6.06 -14.33 11.62
C SER A 64 -5.19 -15.32 12.38
N THR A 65 -3.93 -15.44 12.00
CA THR A 65 -2.90 -16.29 12.60
C THR A 65 -1.62 -15.49 12.81
N ASP A 66 -0.72 -16.00 13.63
CA ASP A 66 0.52 -15.32 13.97
C ASP A 66 1.39 -15.07 12.73
N LEU A 67 2.24 -14.05 12.82
CA LEU A 67 3.12 -13.64 11.73
C LEU A 67 4.17 -14.72 11.39
N GLU A 68 4.52 -15.52 12.39
CA GLU A 68 5.40 -16.68 12.37
C GLU A 68 4.78 -17.92 11.70
N ALA A 69 3.45 -17.96 11.49
CA ALA A 69 2.80 -19.13 10.90
C ALA A 69 3.35 -19.41 9.49
N ASP A 70 3.44 -20.68 9.11
CA ASP A 70 4.02 -21.05 7.80
C ASP A 70 3.17 -20.51 6.64
N GLU A 71 1.84 -20.57 6.79
CA GLU A 71 0.87 -20.13 5.80
C GLU A 71 0.06 -18.91 6.24
N GLY A 72 -0.48 -18.21 5.24
CA GLY A 72 -1.33 -17.03 5.41
C GLY A 72 -0.68 -15.79 4.80
N ALA A 73 -1.52 -14.92 4.23
CA ALA A 73 -1.07 -13.71 3.57
C ALA A 73 -0.75 -12.63 4.62
N CYS A 74 0.35 -11.91 4.39
CA CYS A 74 0.78 -10.76 5.19
C CYS A 74 -0.35 -9.74 5.25
N SER A 75 -0.74 -9.41 6.47
CA SER A 75 -1.95 -8.67 6.75
C SER A 75 -1.79 -7.91 8.07
N TYR A 76 -2.85 -7.28 8.55
CA TYR A 76 -2.79 -6.53 9.80
C TYR A 76 -4.15 -6.45 10.49
N HIS A 77 -4.09 -6.14 11.78
CA HIS A 77 -5.19 -5.59 12.57
C HIS A 77 -4.93 -4.12 12.84
N ILE A 78 -5.98 -3.30 12.85
CA ILE A 78 -5.90 -1.91 13.30
C ILE A 78 -6.31 -1.86 14.76
N VAL A 79 -5.39 -1.53 15.66
CA VAL A 79 -5.62 -1.65 17.10
C VAL A 79 -5.19 -0.41 17.88
N PHE A 80 -5.73 -0.26 19.07
CA PHE A 80 -5.30 0.72 20.05
C PHE A 80 -5.21 0.06 21.43
N GLU A 81 -4.06 0.21 22.10
CA GLU A 81 -3.71 -0.56 23.32
C GLU A 81 -3.26 0.31 24.49
N ARG A 82 -3.34 1.64 24.34
CA ARG A 82 -2.84 2.56 25.37
C ARG A 82 -3.96 2.91 26.34
N LEU A 83 -3.61 3.13 27.60
CA LEU A 83 -4.54 3.51 28.67
C LEU A 83 -4.96 4.99 28.62
N ALA A 84 -4.35 5.77 27.74
CA ALA A 84 -4.67 7.18 27.56
C ALA A 84 -4.67 7.51 26.08
N TYR A 85 -5.67 8.28 25.66
CA TYR A 85 -5.81 8.78 24.31
C TYR A 85 -6.19 10.25 24.34
N GLY A 86 -5.45 11.07 23.61
CA GLY A 86 -5.71 12.49 23.47
C GLY A 86 -5.27 13.02 22.11
N ILE A 87 -5.44 14.33 21.90
CA ILE A 87 -5.16 14.95 20.61
C ILE A 87 -3.68 14.86 20.20
N GLN A 88 -2.77 14.65 21.17
CA GLN A 88 -1.35 14.40 20.93
C GLN A 88 -1.08 13.07 20.23
N ASP A 89 -1.97 12.09 20.40
CA ASP A 89 -1.85 10.76 19.81
C ASP A 89 -2.29 10.71 18.36
N VAL A 90 -3.01 11.76 17.93
CA VAL A 90 -3.45 11.96 16.56
C VAL A 90 -2.31 12.57 15.74
N ASP A 91 -2.12 12.09 14.52
CA ASP A 91 -1.15 12.62 13.58
C ASP A 91 -1.38 14.12 13.32
N ALA A 92 -0.29 14.89 13.29
CA ALA A 92 -0.33 16.34 13.18
C ALA A 92 -1.14 16.82 11.97
N SER A 93 -1.09 16.10 10.84
CA SER A 93 -1.79 16.46 9.60
C SER A 93 -3.32 16.34 9.71
N ILE A 94 -3.85 15.61 10.69
CA ILE A 94 -5.29 15.43 10.87
C ILE A 94 -5.85 16.03 12.17
N ARG A 95 -5.01 16.50 13.11
CA ARG A 95 -5.47 17.16 14.35
C ARG A 95 -6.44 18.32 14.09
N ALA A 96 -6.15 19.16 13.09
CA ALA A 96 -7.03 20.26 12.70
C ALA A 96 -8.41 19.77 12.21
N LYS A 97 -8.47 18.60 11.56
CA LYS A 97 -9.72 17.98 11.12
C LYS A 97 -10.52 17.43 12.30
N VAL A 98 -9.85 16.84 13.28
CA VAL A 98 -10.48 16.39 14.53
C VAL A 98 -11.10 17.58 15.26
N ARG A 99 -10.34 18.65 15.53
CA ARG A 99 -10.85 19.87 16.20
C ARG A 99 -12.05 20.47 15.48
N ARG A 100 -11.95 20.67 14.17
CA ARG A 100 -13.06 21.16 13.35
C ARG A 100 -14.30 20.27 13.46
N GLY A 101 -14.12 18.95 13.55
CA GLY A 101 -15.22 18.03 13.76
C GLY A 101 -15.85 18.19 15.14
N LEU A 102 -15.03 18.28 16.19
CA LEU A 102 -15.51 18.49 17.57
C LEU A 102 -16.22 19.83 17.76
N GLU A 103 -15.83 20.86 17.01
CA GLU A 103 -16.52 22.15 16.98
C GLU A 103 -17.86 22.09 16.21
N ALA A 104 -17.95 21.22 15.20
CA ALA A 104 -19.10 21.16 14.30
C ALA A 104 -20.19 20.17 14.73
N CYS A 105 -19.89 19.21 15.60
CA CYS A 105 -20.83 18.18 16.02
C CYS A 105 -20.71 17.81 17.50
N GLN A 106 -21.81 17.32 18.06
CA GLN A 106 -21.83 16.71 19.38
C GLN A 106 -21.65 15.20 19.24
N VAL A 107 -20.73 14.61 20.00
CA VAL A 107 -20.47 13.17 19.96
C VAL A 107 -20.79 12.54 21.31
N GLY A 108 -21.49 11.41 21.30
CA GLY A 108 -21.81 10.68 22.52
C GLY A 108 -22.54 9.35 22.26
N PRO A 109 -22.83 8.59 23.33
CA PRO A 109 -23.66 7.40 23.23
C PRO A 109 -25.08 7.75 22.76
N ILE A 110 -25.67 6.88 21.96
CA ILE A 110 -27.07 6.99 21.49
C ILE A 110 -27.82 5.69 21.76
N PRO A 111 -29.14 5.73 22.02
CA PRO A 111 -29.95 4.52 22.15
C PRO A 111 -29.91 3.66 20.87
N LEU A 112 -29.92 2.33 21.02
CA LEU A 112 -29.94 1.40 19.89
C LEU A 112 -31.20 1.57 19.02
N GLU A 113 -32.32 2.02 19.60
CA GLU A 113 -33.55 2.33 18.87
C GLU A 113 -33.33 3.48 17.87
N ARG A 114 -32.56 4.50 18.29
CA ARG A 114 -32.19 5.63 17.42
C ARG A 114 -31.19 5.18 16.35
N TYR A 115 -30.20 4.37 16.72
CA TYR A 115 -29.28 3.77 15.76
C TYR A 115 -30.03 2.93 14.70
N ALA A 116 -31.03 2.15 15.11
CA ALA A 116 -31.86 1.36 14.19
C ALA A 116 -32.61 2.24 13.19
N SER A 117 -33.26 3.31 13.64
CA SER A 117 -34.12 4.16 12.80
C SER A 117 -33.31 5.14 11.94
N GLU A 118 -32.35 5.85 12.54
CA GLU A 118 -31.57 6.89 11.88
C GLU A 118 -30.30 6.36 11.22
N GLY A 119 -29.73 5.24 11.68
CA GLY A 119 -28.53 4.65 11.09
C GLY A 119 -28.75 4.08 9.68
N TRP A 120 -29.94 3.56 9.34
CA TRP A 120 -30.17 3.00 8.00
C TRP A 120 -29.85 3.98 6.84
N PRO A 121 -30.30 5.25 6.88
CA PRO A 121 -29.85 6.28 5.95
C PRO A 121 -28.32 6.44 5.84
N LEU A 122 -27.59 6.41 6.96
CA LEU A 122 -26.13 6.55 7.02
C LEU A 122 -25.45 5.36 6.35
N GLU A 123 -25.90 4.15 6.63
CA GLU A 123 -25.37 2.90 6.07
C GLU A 123 -25.55 2.87 4.55
N ARG A 124 -26.76 3.16 4.09
CA ARG A 124 -27.08 3.22 2.66
C ARG A 124 -26.19 4.23 1.93
N ASP A 125 -26.04 5.43 2.49
CA ASP A 125 -25.22 6.48 1.90
C ASP A 125 -23.72 6.12 1.91
N THR A 126 -23.22 5.58 3.02
CA THR A 126 -21.83 5.12 3.15
C THR A 126 -21.50 4.06 2.11
N ARG A 127 -22.38 3.07 1.93
CA ARG A 127 -22.22 2.02 0.92
C ARG A 127 -22.25 2.56 -0.50
N SER A 128 -23.21 3.44 -0.80
CA SER A 128 -23.30 4.10 -2.11
C SER A 128 -22.01 4.86 -2.44
N ARG A 129 -21.51 5.65 -1.49
CA ARG A 129 -20.25 6.41 -1.62
C ARG A 129 -19.03 5.50 -1.79
N GLN A 130 -19.00 4.37 -1.08
CA GLN A 130 -17.92 3.38 -1.18
C GLN A 130 -18.06 2.43 -2.38
N GLN A 131 -19.12 2.60 -3.19
CA GLN A 131 -19.45 1.73 -4.32
C GLN A 131 -19.64 0.25 -3.92
N ARG A 132 -20.09 0.02 -2.68
CA ARG A 132 -20.41 -1.30 -2.14
C ARG A 132 -21.90 -1.56 -2.36
N HIS A 133 -22.25 -2.37 -3.36
CA HIS A 133 -23.63 -2.61 -3.80
C HIS A 133 -24.22 -3.92 -3.24
N SER A 134 -23.89 -4.26 -2.01
CA SER A 134 -24.41 -5.42 -1.33
C SER A 134 -25.93 -5.35 -1.16
N ARG A 135 -26.57 -6.53 -1.16
CA ARG A 135 -28.02 -6.70 -1.05
C ARG A 135 -28.60 -6.35 0.33
N HIS A 136 -27.91 -5.57 1.16
CA HIS A 136 -28.50 -5.18 2.46
C HIS A 136 -29.73 -4.34 2.18
N ARG A 137 -30.84 -4.79 2.75
CA ARG A 137 -32.12 -4.09 2.73
C ARG A 137 -32.41 -3.65 4.15
N ARG A 138 -33.25 -2.63 4.29
CA ARG A 138 -33.70 -2.12 5.59
C ARG A 138 -34.14 -3.24 6.57
N PRO A 139 -34.90 -4.29 6.17
CA PRO A 139 -35.26 -5.36 7.11
C PRO A 139 -34.08 -6.15 7.68
N HIS A 140 -32.99 -6.27 6.92
CA HIS A 140 -31.78 -6.93 7.43
C HIS A 140 -31.03 -6.02 8.41
N TRP A 141 -30.95 -4.72 8.12
CA TRP A 141 -30.44 -3.72 9.06
C TRP A 141 -31.22 -3.69 10.36
N ASP A 142 -32.56 -3.61 10.28
CA ASP A 142 -33.43 -3.57 11.46
C ASP A 142 -33.23 -4.83 12.33
N ARG A 143 -33.07 -6.00 11.69
CA ARG A 143 -32.78 -7.27 12.39
C ARG A 143 -31.42 -7.22 13.10
N MET A 144 -30.38 -6.73 12.42
CA MET A 144 -29.03 -6.61 12.98
C MET A 144 -29.00 -5.73 14.23
N VAL A 145 -29.64 -4.56 14.18
CA VAL A 145 -29.66 -3.65 15.34
C VAL A 145 -30.54 -4.20 16.46
N ARG A 146 -31.75 -4.68 16.15
CA ARG A 146 -32.67 -5.22 17.16
C ARG A 146 -32.12 -6.48 17.84
N ALA A 147 -31.32 -7.28 17.14
CA ALA A 147 -30.66 -8.45 17.72
C ALA A 147 -29.74 -8.10 18.90
N ALA A 148 -29.26 -6.84 18.99
CA ALA A 148 -28.37 -6.37 20.04
C ALA A 148 -29.10 -5.71 21.24
N ALA A 149 -30.40 -5.41 21.14
CA ALA A 149 -31.11 -4.53 22.08
C ALA A 149 -31.12 -5.04 23.53
N ASP A 150 -31.12 -6.36 23.73
CA ASP A 150 -31.14 -7.06 25.01
C ASP A 150 -29.85 -7.86 25.27
N LEU A 151 -28.78 -7.60 24.49
CA LEU A 151 -27.49 -8.24 24.65
C LEU A 151 -26.50 -7.26 25.28
N ASP A 152 -25.94 -7.63 26.42
CA ASP A 152 -24.94 -6.83 27.12
C ASP A 152 -23.72 -6.54 26.21
N GLY A 153 -23.07 -5.40 26.43
CA GLY A 153 -21.80 -5.05 25.80
C GLY A 153 -21.89 -4.49 24.38
N PHE A 154 -23.08 -4.43 23.76
CA PHE A 154 -23.30 -3.66 22.55
C PHE A 154 -23.61 -2.20 22.87
N GLU A 155 -22.90 -1.29 22.21
CA GLU A 155 -23.12 0.14 22.36
C GLU A 155 -23.07 0.85 21.01
N ALA A 156 -23.94 1.85 20.84
CA ALA A 156 -23.95 2.73 19.69
C ALA A 156 -23.57 4.14 20.10
N TRP A 157 -22.73 4.78 19.29
CA TRP A 157 -22.34 6.18 19.43
C TRP A 157 -22.71 6.96 18.18
N GLY A 158 -23.08 8.21 18.36
CA GLY A 158 -23.51 9.13 17.30
C GLY A 158 -22.69 10.41 17.29
N ALA A 159 -22.53 10.99 16.10
CA ALA A 159 -22.12 12.38 15.93
C ALA A 159 -23.29 13.17 15.34
N GLU A 160 -23.71 14.23 16.01
CA GLU A 160 -24.90 15.00 15.69
C GLU A 160 -24.58 16.41 15.23
N VAL A 161 -25.24 16.84 14.15
CA VAL A 161 -25.12 18.19 13.59
C VAL A 161 -26.51 18.79 13.51
N GLY A 162 -26.79 19.79 14.35
CA GLY A 162 -28.12 20.42 14.42
C GLY A 162 -29.24 19.43 14.77
N GLY A 163 -28.99 18.50 15.69
CA GLY A 163 -29.95 17.46 16.12
C GLY A 163 -30.16 16.31 15.12
N ARG A 164 -29.48 16.31 13.97
CA ARG A 164 -29.51 15.23 12.99
C ARG A 164 -28.32 14.30 13.20
N LEU A 165 -28.56 12.98 13.23
CA LEU A 165 -27.48 11.99 13.25
C LEU A 165 -26.68 12.05 11.94
N ALA A 166 -25.44 12.51 12.01
CA ALA A 166 -24.55 12.74 10.86
C ALA A 166 -23.58 11.57 10.62
N ALA A 167 -23.13 10.93 11.70
CA ALA A 167 -22.34 9.70 11.68
C ALA A 167 -22.69 8.83 12.89
N SER A 168 -22.43 7.53 12.78
CA SER A 168 -22.62 6.58 13.88
C SER A 168 -21.61 5.45 13.86
N LEU A 169 -21.43 4.83 15.03
CA LEU A 169 -20.54 3.69 15.26
C LEU A 169 -21.25 2.70 16.17
N LEU A 170 -21.31 1.43 15.77
CA LEU A 170 -21.67 0.30 16.64
C LEU A 170 -20.42 -0.50 16.99
N PHE A 171 -20.24 -0.78 18.27
CA PHE A 171 -19.18 -1.67 18.75
C PHE A 171 -19.72 -2.65 19.79
N VAL A 172 -18.92 -3.68 20.06
CA VAL A 172 -19.19 -4.68 21.09
C VAL A 172 -17.97 -4.87 21.98
N ARG A 173 -18.19 -5.00 23.29
CA ARG A 173 -17.14 -5.36 24.24
C ARG A 173 -17.08 -6.87 24.42
N ILE A 174 -16.03 -7.53 23.98
CA ILE A 174 -15.81 -8.96 24.21
C ILE A 174 -14.64 -9.09 25.18
N ASP A 175 -14.92 -9.61 26.37
CA ASP A 175 -14.02 -9.65 27.52
C ASP A 175 -13.45 -8.25 27.85
N ASP A 176 -12.13 -8.08 27.74
CA ASP A 176 -11.41 -6.82 27.95
C ASP A 176 -11.09 -6.10 26.63
N CYS A 177 -11.71 -6.50 25.52
CA CYS A 177 -11.48 -5.96 24.19
C CYS A 177 -12.75 -5.32 23.61
N ILE A 178 -12.60 -4.29 22.78
CA ILE A 178 -13.67 -3.68 22.00
C ILE A 178 -13.48 -4.02 20.54
N ASP A 179 -14.49 -4.62 19.89
CA ASP A 179 -14.54 -4.79 18.44
C ASP A 179 -15.47 -3.72 17.83
N MET A 180 -14.91 -2.81 17.02
CA MET A 180 -15.69 -1.83 16.26
C MET A 180 -16.29 -2.49 15.02
N LEU A 181 -17.62 -2.58 14.96
CA LEU A 181 -18.33 -3.39 13.98
C LEU A 181 -18.72 -2.59 12.74
N TYR A 182 -19.42 -1.45 12.93
CA TYR A 182 -19.96 -0.66 11.83
C TYR A 182 -19.77 0.83 12.07
N GLN A 183 -19.04 1.50 11.18
CA GLN A 183 -18.91 2.96 11.15
C GLN A 183 -19.47 3.50 9.84
N GLN A 184 -20.30 4.53 9.94
CA GLN A 184 -21.07 5.05 8.80
C GLN A 184 -21.40 6.52 8.98
N SER A 185 -21.55 7.25 7.87
CA SER A 185 -21.84 8.68 7.86
C SER A 185 -22.51 9.13 6.58
N LEU A 186 -23.31 10.18 6.69
CA LEU A 186 -23.87 10.88 5.53
C LEU A 186 -22.78 11.71 4.81
N THR A 187 -22.84 11.70 3.49
CA THR A 187 -21.89 12.37 2.60
C THR A 187 -21.96 13.89 2.78
N GLU A 188 -23.16 14.43 3.02
CA GLU A 188 -23.38 15.87 3.25
C GLU A 188 -22.57 16.43 4.44
N PHE A 189 -22.26 15.60 5.44
CA PHE A 189 -21.56 16.01 6.66
C PHE A 189 -20.06 15.69 6.65
N LEU A 190 -19.52 15.05 5.60
CA LEU A 190 -18.08 14.80 5.48
C LEU A 190 -17.21 16.07 5.51
N PRO A 191 -17.61 17.22 4.92
CA PRO A 191 -16.84 18.46 5.02
C PRO A 191 -16.64 18.96 6.46
N GLN A 192 -17.56 18.61 7.35
CA GLN A 192 -17.55 18.96 8.77
C GLN A 192 -16.71 18.00 9.62
N ARG A 193 -16.14 16.94 9.02
CA ARG A 193 -15.22 16.00 9.69
C ARG A 193 -15.88 15.20 10.82
N VAL A 194 -17.17 14.89 10.70
CA VAL A 194 -17.93 14.11 11.70
C VAL A 194 -17.32 12.74 12.02
N ASN A 195 -16.72 12.04 11.05
CA ASN A 195 -16.04 10.76 11.30
C ASN A 195 -14.75 10.91 12.12
N ASN A 196 -14.02 12.01 11.95
CA ASN A 196 -12.82 12.30 12.72
C ASN A 196 -13.19 12.57 14.19
N ALA A 197 -14.23 13.36 14.43
CA ALA A 197 -14.75 13.64 15.76
C ALA A 197 -15.30 12.39 16.43
N LEU A 198 -16.17 11.65 15.73
CA LEU A 198 -16.78 10.42 16.25
C LEU A 198 -15.74 9.42 16.72
N LEU A 199 -14.80 9.06 15.84
CA LEU A 199 -13.81 8.04 16.17
C LEU A 199 -12.83 8.54 17.24
N PHE A 200 -12.48 9.83 17.25
CA PHE A 200 -11.64 10.40 18.31
C PHE A 200 -12.30 10.30 19.68
N GLU A 201 -13.55 10.76 19.83
CA GLU A 201 -14.25 10.76 21.12
C GLU A 201 -14.56 9.36 21.61
N VAL A 202 -14.98 8.44 20.73
CA VAL A 202 -15.20 7.03 21.12
C VAL A 202 -13.90 6.41 21.61
N THR A 203 -12.79 6.58 20.87
CA THR A 203 -11.49 6.03 21.27
C THR A 203 -11.05 6.62 22.61
N ARG A 204 -11.25 7.93 22.83
CA ARG A 204 -10.92 8.62 24.08
C ARG A 204 -11.71 8.08 25.26
N ALA A 205 -13.01 7.90 25.09
CA ALA A 205 -13.89 7.38 26.12
C ALA A 205 -13.56 5.93 26.47
N LEU A 206 -13.37 5.07 25.45
CA LEU A 206 -13.04 3.66 25.66
C LEU A 206 -11.64 3.45 26.25
N ALA A 207 -10.65 4.24 25.84
CA ALA A 207 -9.31 4.17 26.40
C ALA A 207 -9.24 4.59 27.88
N ALA A 208 -10.19 5.42 28.33
CA ALA A 208 -10.30 5.83 29.72
C ALA A 208 -10.99 4.77 30.63
N ASP A 209 -11.65 3.77 30.05
CA ASP A 209 -12.19 2.63 30.79
C ASP A 209 -11.06 1.66 31.14
N ALA A 210 -10.72 1.57 32.43
CA ALA A 210 -9.66 0.70 32.94
C ALA A 210 -9.91 -0.81 32.68
N GLY A 211 -11.13 -1.21 32.35
CA GLY A 211 -11.46 -2.57 31.96
C GLY A 211 -11.29 -2.86 30.46
N VAL A 212 -10.87 -1.88 29.65
CA VAL A 212 -10.58 -2.05 28.22
C VAL A 212 -9.07 -2.09 28.01
N ARG A 213 -8.56 -3.24 27.58
CA ARG A 213 -7.15 -3.45 27.23
C ARG A 213 -6.86 -3.14 25.76
N LEU A 214 -7.82 -3.41 24.88
CA LEU A 214 -7.63 -3.36 23.43
C LEU A 214 -8.88 -2.82 22.73
N ILE A 215 -8.71 -1.85 21.84
CA ILE A 215 -9.73 -1.43 20.89
C ILE A 215 -9.31 -1.92 19.51
N HIS A 216 -10.03 -2.88 18.96
CA HIS A 216 -9.82 -3.44 17.64
C HIS A 216 -10.76 -2.77 16.62
N ASN A 217 -10.18 -2.00 15.71
CA ASN A 217 -10.87 -1.26 14.65
C ASN A 217 -10.73 -1.95 13.30
N GLY A 218 -10.99 -3.25 13.31
CA GLY A 218 -11.07 -4.07 12.13
C GLY A 218 -9.73 -4.64 11.66
N LEU A 219 -9.91 -5.60 10.75
CA LEU A 219 -8.88 -6.38 10.11
C LEU A 219 -8.68 -5.87 8.68
N HIS A 220 -7.48 -6.06 8.11
CA HIS A 220 -7.22 -5.73 6.71
C HIS A 220 -8.28 -6.37 5.80
N SER A 221 -8.99 -5.54 5.04
CA SER A 221 -10.11 -6.01 4.22
C SER A 221 -9.63 -6.82 3.02
N LEU A 222 -10.49 -7.71 2.53
CA LEU A 222 -10.25 -8.45 1.30
C LEU A 222 -10.40 -7.58 0.04
N ASP A 223 -11.26 -6.58 0.11
CA ASP A 223 -11.83 -5.84 -1.02
C ASP A 223 -11.85 -4.31 -0.82
N ALA A 224 -11.40 -3.82 0.33
CA ALA A 224 -11.40 -2.39 0.62
C ALA A 224 -10.10 -1.72 0.15
N PRO A 225 -10.17 -0.47 -0.30
CA PRO A 225 -8.96 0.29 -0.61
C PRO A 225 -8.17 0.58 0.69
N PRO A 226 -6.82 0.63 0.63
CA PRO A 226 -5.97 0.93 1.79
C PRO A 226 -6.27 2.26 2.49
N SER A 227 -6.86 3.22 1.77
CA SER A 227 -7.20 4.55 2.28
C SER A 227 -8.15 4.53 3.48
N VAL A 228 -9.00 3.50 3.61
CA VAL A 228 -9.92 3.35 4.75
C VAL A 228 -9.14 3.13 6.05
N ASP A 229 -8.08 2.32 6.01
CA ASP A 229 -7.30 1.99 7.20
C ASP A 229 -6.19 3.02 7.46
N GLN A 230 -5.67 3.69 6.42
CA GLN A 230 -4.76 4.84 6.57
C GLN A 230 -5.37 5.96 7.41
N PHE A 231 -6.68 6.18 7.28
CA PHE A 231 -7.40 7.14 8.12
C PHE A 231 -7.30 6.80 9.61
N LYS A 232 -7.45 5.51 9.97
CA LYS A 232 -7.38 5.03 11.35
C LYS A 232 -5.95 5.11 11.90
N ALA A 233 -4.96 4.75 11.10
CA ALA A 233 -3.55 4.88 11.47
C ALA A 233 -3.18 6.34 11.81
N ARG A 234 -3.67 7.31 11.03
CA ARG A 234 -3.48 8.75 11.33
C ARG A 234 -4.18 9.22 12.60
N LEU A 235 -5.21 8.50 13.07
CA LEU A 235 -5.85 8.74 14.37
C LEU A 235 -5.08 8.07 15.53
N GLY A 236 -3.86 7.58 15.32
CA GLY A 236 -3.02 7.06 16.41
C GLY A 236 -3.28 5.58 16.75
N TYR A 237 -4.04 4.87 15.93
CA TYR A 237 -4.11 3.41 15.96
C TYR A 237 -2.82 2.81 15.42
N SER A 238 -2.35 1.73 16.03
CA SER A 238 -1.24 0.94 15.52
C SER A 238 -1.73 -0.08 14.49
N VAL A 239 -0.85 -0.37 13.53
CA VAL A 239 -1.07 -1.40 12.51
C VAL A 239 -0.34 -2.65 13.00
N ARG A 240 -1.04 -3.55 13.69
CA ARG A 240 -0.44 -4.78 14.21
C ARG A 240 -0.27 -5.79 13.06
N PRO A 241 0.97 -6.18 12.70
CA PRO A 241 1.19 -7.16 11.65
C PRO A 241 0.68 -8.54 12.09
N VAL A 242 -0.10 -9.20 11.24
CA VAL A 242 -0.55 -10.59 11.41
C VAL A 242 -0.51 -11.30 10.06
N ARG A 243 -0.84 -12.60 10.03
CA ARG A 243 -1.23 -13.26 8.78
C ARG A 243 -2.72 -13.48 8.77
N GLN A 244 -3.34 -13.32 7.60
CA GLN A 244 -4.69 -13.80 7.37
C GLN A 244 -4.64 -15.05 6.50
N ARG A 245 -5.09 -16.16 7.06
CA ARG A 245 -5.14 -17.44 6.36
C ARG A 245 -6.53 -17.61 5.77
N VAL A 246 -6.57 -17.82 4.45
CA VAL A 246 -7.75 -18.28 3.73
C VAL A 246 -7.50 -19.73 3.33
N VAL A 247 -8.33 -20.64 3.80
CA VAL A 247 -8.25 -22.07 3.49
C VAL A 247 -9.47 -22.43 2.66
N PHE A 248 -9.29 -23.15 1.57
CA PHE A 248 -10.40 -23.70 0.80
C PHE A 248 -10.60 -25.17 1.14
N HIS A 249 -11.81 -25.67 0.92
CA HIS A 249 -12.13 -27.08 1.10
C HIS A 249 -11.09 -27.98 0.42
N PRO A 250 -10.63 -29.10 1.03
CA PRO A 250 -9.51 -29.91 0.50
C PRO A 250 -9.67 -30.38 -0.95
N ARG A 251 -10.91 -30.62 -1.40
CA ARG A 251 -11.23 -30.98 -2.79
C ARG A 251 -11.15 -29.81 -3.79
N LEU A 252 -11.30 -28.57 -3.31
CA LEU A 252 -11.25 -27.35 -4.12
C LEU A 252 -9.84 -26.75 -4.14
N ALA A 253 -9.11 -26.83 -3.02
CA ALA A 253 -7.82 -26.17 -2.84
C ALA A 253 -6.79 -26.44 -3.96
N PRO A 254 -6.63 -27.66 -4.50
CA PRO A 254 -5.68 -27.92 -5.60
C PRO A 254 -5.94 -27.12 -6.87
N TRP A 255 -7.18 -26.66 -7.06
CA TRP A 255 -7.60 -25.89 -8.23
C TRP A 255 -7.46 -24.38 -8.01
N VAL A 256 -7.32 -23.92 -6.76
CA VAL A 256 -7.23 -22.49 -6.42
C VAL A 256 -5.77 -22.03 -6.45
N GLY A 257 -5.21 -21.95 -7.65
CA GLY A 257 -3.86 -21.43 -7.90
C GLY A 257 -3.83 -20.02 -8.55
N ASP A 258 -2.65 -19.62 -9.01
CA ASP A 258 -2.42 -18.33 -9.68
C ASP A 258 -3.36 -18.08 -10.88
N GLY A 259 -3.66 -19.11 -11.65
CA GLY A 259 -4.56 -19.01 -12.81
C GLY A 259 -5.97 -18.59 -12.40
N VAL A 260 -6.50 -19.18 -11.32
CA VAL A 260 -7.80 -18.82 -10.76
C VAL A 260 -7.75 -17.43 -10.15
N SER A 261 -6.68 -17.07 -9.44
CA SER A 261 -6.51 -15.71 -8.91
C SER A 261 -6.53 -14.65 -10.02
N ARG A 262 -5.83 -14.89 -11.14
CA ARG A 262 -5.86 -13.98 -12.30
C ARG A 262 -7.24 -13.91 -12.95
N CYS A 263 -7.94 -15.03 -13.06
CA CYS A 263 -9.29 -15.08 -13.60
C CYS A 263 -10.26 -14.25 -12.74
N PHE A 264 -10.27 -14.45 -11.42
CA PHE A 264 -11.09 -13.66 -10.50
C PHE A 264 -10.70 -12.19 -10.50
N GLY A 265 -9.40 -11.86 -10.60
CA GLY A 265 -8.94 -10.48 -10.77
C GLY A 265 -9.50 -9.83 -12.05
N GLY A 266 -9.50 -10.54 -13.17
CA GLY A 266 -10.10 -10.09 -14.43
C GLY A 266 -11.62 -9.90 -14.31
N LEU A 267 -12.33 -10.86 -13.70
CA LEU A 267 -13.78 -10.75 -13.48
C LEU A 267 -14.15 -9.61 -12.53
N ALA A 268 -13.40 -9.44 -11.43
CA ALA A 268 -13.59 -8.33 -10.50
C ALA A 268 -13.34 -6.98 -11.18
N ALA A 269 -12.35 -6.88 -12.08
CA ALA A 269 -12.10 -5.67 -12.87
C ALA A 269 -13.20 -5.39 -13.90
N LEU A 270 -13.79 -6.43 -14.51
CA LEU A 270 -14.91 -6.29 -15.44
C LEU A 270 -16.22 -5.93 -14.73
N TYR A 271 -16.39 -6.35 -13.47
CA TYR A 271 -17.58 -6.12 -12.66
C TYR A 271 -17.23 -5.43 -11.33
N PRO A 272 -16.71 -4.18 -11.36
CA PRO A 272 -16.21 -3.49 -10.16
C PRO A 272 -17.29 -3.24 -9.11
N LYS A 273 -18.57 -3.24 -9.52
CA LYS A 273 -19.74 -3.03 -8.65
C LYS A 273 -20.24 -4.30 -7.94
N SER A 274 -19.64 -5.45 -8.20
CA SER A 274 -20.08 -6.72 -7.61
C SER A 274 -19.31 -7.04 -6.34
N ASP A 275 -19.86 -6.67 -5.17
CA ASP A 275 -19.28 -6.98 -3.84
C ASP A 275 -18.93 -8.47 -3.70
N TYR A 276 -19.75 -9.35 -4.28
CA TYR A 276 -19.50 -10.79 -4.26
C TYR A 276 -18.22 -11.16 -5.01
N LEU A 277 -18.01 -10.63 -6.22
CA LEU A 277 -16.81 -10.92 -7.01
C LEU A 277 -15.56 -10.28 -6.38
N GLN A 278 -15.67 -9.08 -5.82
CA GLN A 278 -14.56 -8.44 -5.11
C GLN A 278 -14.13 -9.26 -3.89
N LYS A 279 -15.08 -9.76 -3.09
CA LYS A 279 -14.77 -10.63 -1.95
C LYS A 279 -14.22 -11.99 -2.38
N ALA A 280 -14.78 -12.59 -3.42
CA ALA A 280 -14.29 -13.87 -3.94
C ALA A 280 -12.86 -13.74 -4.49
N GLU A 281 -12.55 -12.67 -5.23
CA GLU A 281 -11.20 -12.31 -5.65
C GLU A 281 -10.27 -12.21 -4.45
N GLY A 282 -10.68 -11.45 -3.42
CA GLY A 282 -9.85 -11.25 -2.24
C GLY A 282 -9.58 -12.56 -1.49
N LEU A 283 -10.57 -13.46 -1.35
CA LEU A 283 -10.36 -14.79 -0.76
C LEU A 283 -9.32 -15.60 -1.55
N VAL A 284 -9.47 -15.68 -2.88
CA VAL A 284 -8.54 -16.42 -3.75
C VAL A 284 -7.13 -15.82 -3.70
N ARG A 285 -7.02 -14.49 -3.77
CA ARG A 285 -5.74 -13.78 -3.72
C ARG A 285 -5.04 -13.96 -2.39
N PHE A 286 -5.75 -13.88 -1.27
CA PHE A 286 -5.18 -14.14 0.06
C PHE A 286 -4.75 -15.60 0.23
N HIS A 287 -5.49 -16.56 -0.33
CA HIS A 287 -5.07 -17.95 -0.34
C HIS A 287 -3.77 -18.15 -1.14
N ALA A 288 -3.73 -17.67 -2.39
CA ALA A 288 -2.57 -17.79 -3.26
C ALA A 288 -1.32 -17.12 -2.66
N ASN A 289 -1.45 -15.87 -2.19
CA ASN A 289 -0.37 -15.17 -1.52
C ASN A 289 0.07 -15.85 -0.22
N GLY A 290 -0.88 -16.42 0.52
CA GLY A 290 -0.61 -17.09 1.78
C GLY A 290 0.18 -18.39 1.66
N LYS A 291 0.32 -18.96 0.45
CA LYS A 291 1.20 -20.10 0.16
C LYS A 291 2.64 -19.68 -0.15
N LEU A 292 2.90 -18.40 -0.39
CA LEU A 292 4.25 -17.90 -0.66
C LEU A 292 5.01 -17.70 0.67
N PRO A 293 6.33 -17.90 0.69
CA PRO A 293 7.16 -17.46 1.82
C PRO A 293 6.99 -15.96 2.07
N LEU A 294 6.94 -15.54 3.34
CA LEU A 294 6.62 -14.16 3.71
C LEU A 294 7.40 -13.09 2.94
N ALA A 295 8.71 -13.26 2.75
CA ALA A 295 9.51 -12.28 2.03
C ALA A 295 9.17 -12.13 0.54
N ARG A 296 8.49 -13.12 -0.06
CA ARG A 296 7.97 -13.07 -1.45
C ARG A 296 6.53 -12.58 -1.52
N GLN A 297 5.84 -12.47 -0.39
CA GLN A 297 4.46 -12.00 -0.38
C GLN A 297 4.39 -10.49 -0.67
N PRO A 298 3.30 -10.01 -1.28
CA PRO A 298 3.00 -8.58 -1.31
C PRO A 298 2.68 -8.11 0.11
N PHE A 299 3.37 -7.06 0.55
CA PHE A 299 3.05 -6.41 1.84
C PHE A 299 1.98 -5.34 1.60
N PRO A 300 0.99 -5.24 2.49
CA PRO A 300 0.06 -4.11 2.48
C PRO A 300 0.82 -2.79 2.65
N GLU A 301 0.31 -1.72 2.05
CA GLU A 301 0.97 -0.39 2.06
C GLU A 301 1.29 0.10 3.49
N LEU A 302 0.39 -0.14 4.43
CA LEU A 302 0.57 0.22 5.84
C LEU A 302 1.70 -0.52 6.55
N LEU A 303 2.16 -1.66 6.01
CA LEU A 303 3.29 -2.43 6.51
C LEU A 303 4.53 -2.34 5.61
N ALA A 304 4.48 -1.51 4.55
CA ALA A 304 5.56 -1.47 3.56
C ALA A 304 6.89 -1.01 4.18
N SER A 305 6.85 -0.04 5.10
CA SER A 305 8.02 0.45 5.83
C SER A 305 8.58 -0.56 6.82
N GLU A 306 7.73 -1.41 7.39
CA GLU A 306 8.12 -2.42 8.38
C GLU A 306 8.55 -3.75 7.74
N ARG A 307 8.42 -3.89 6.42
CA ARG A 307 8.68 -5.16 5.71
C ARG A 307 10.04 -5.74 6.02
N GLU A 308 11.09 -4.92 5.96
CA GLU A 308 12.47 -5.37 6.18
C GLU A 308 12.65 -5.87 7.61
N ASP A 309 12.16 -5.10 8.60
CA ASP A 309 12.25 -5.47 10.01
C ASP A 309 11.42 -6.72 10.33
N ILE A 310 10.20 -6.83 9.80
CA ILE A 310 9.34 -8.02 9.93
C ILE A 310 10.06 -9.24 9.37
N CYS A 311 10.58 -9.15 8.14
CA CYS A 311 11.25 -10.29 7.51
C CYS A 311 12.55 -10.67 8.23
N ARG A 312 13.29 -9.69 8.76
CA ARG A 312 14.51 -9.90 9.54
C ARG A 312 14.21 -10.61 10.85
N ARG A 313 13.25 -10.11 11.65
CA ARG A 313 12.85 -10.72 12.93
C ARG A 313 12.42 -12.18 12.77
N LEU A 314 11.74 -12.49 11.67
CA LEU A 314 11.24 -13.83 11.38
C LEU A 314 12.26 -14.75 10.71
N GLY A 315 13.51 -14.29 10.57
CA GLY A 315 14.60 -15.10 10.01
C GLY A 315 14.32 -15.58 8.59
N SER A 316 13.54 -14.82 7.80
CA SER A 316 13.13 -15.23 6.46
C SER A 316 14.37 -15.53 5.60
N PRO A 317 14.46 -16.71 4.94
CA PRO A 317 15.65 -17.12 4.17
C PRO A 317 16.07 -16.10 3.11
N LEU A 318 15.09 -15.41 2.51
CA LEU A 318 15.33 -14.38 1.50
C LEU A 318 16.08 -13.15 2.07
N PHE A 319 15.98 -12.89 3.37
CA PHE A 319 16.80 -11.88 4.05
C PHE A 319 18.12 -12.43 4.54
N ARG A 320 18.25 -13.73 4.85
CA ARG A 320 19.59 -14.32 4.96
C ARG A 320 20.35 -14.25 3.62
N GLU A 321 19.65 -14.29 2.48
CA GLU A 321 20.22 -14.07 1.15
C GLU A 321 20.49 -12.59 0.83
N LEU A 322 19.66 -11.64 1.28
CA LEU A 322 19.87 -10.19 1.07
C LEU A 322 20.81 -9.54 2.10
N GLU A 323 20.85 -10.10 3.31
CA GLU A 323 21.84 -9.84 4.36
C GLU A 323 23.00 -10.84 4.28
N THR A 324 23.14 -11.59 3.18
CA THR A 324 24.47 -12.05 2.83
C THR A 324 25.28 -10.76 2.79
N PRO A 325 26.20 -10.52 3.75
CA PRO A 325 27.01 -9.32 3.69
C PRO A 325 27.58 -9.30 2.28
N ALA A 326 27.38 -8.18 1.56
CA ALA A 326 27.85 -8.01 0.18
C ALA A 326 29.19 -8.74 0.11
N PRO A 327 29.33 -9.81 -0.71
CA PRO A 327 30.32 -10.86 -0.49
C PRO A 327 31.61 -10.19 -0.03
N GLN A 328 31.98 -10.42 1.24
CA GLN A 328 33.00 -9.61 1.92
C GLN A 328 34.19 -9.50 0.97
N GLY A 329 34.45 -8.28 0.45
CA GLY A 329 35.42 -8.07 -0.61
C GLY A 329 34.91 -7.48 -1.95
N LEU A 330 33.62 -7.16 -2.12
CA LEU A 330 33.18 -6.35 -3.26
C LEU A 330 33.72 -4.91 -3.13
N ASN A 331 34.92 -4.68 -3.67
CA ASN A 331 35.51 -3.35 -3.80
C ASN A 331 34.76 -2.59 -4.90
N ILE A 332 33.70 -1.87 -4.53
CA ILE A 332 32.92 -1.06 -5.45
C ILE A 332 33.57 0.30 -5.62
N GLN A 333 34.00 0.59 -6.85
CA GLN A 333 34.49 1.91 -7.23
C GLN A 333 33.44 2.62 -8.09
N ILE A 334 33.10 3.85 -7.71
CA ILE A 334 32.21 4.71 -8.49
C ILE A 334 33.03 5.81 -9.13
N SER A 335 32.97 5.94 -10.45
CA SER A 335 33.74 6.91 -11.21
C SER A 335 32.92 7.46 -12.40
N PRO A 336 33.32 8.60 -12.98
CA PRO A 336 32.81 9.04 -14.27
C PRO A 336 33.05 7.99 -15.37
N GLY A 337 32.01 7.68 -16.12
CA GLY A 337 32.07 6.87 -17.32
C GLY A 337 32.65 7.64 -18.51
N THR A 338 33.28 6.91 -19.40
CA THR A 338 33.97 7.38 -20.60
C THR A 338 33.31 6.81 -21.86
N PRO A 339 33.63 7.32 -23.07
CA PRO A 339 33.14 6.73 -24.31
C PRO A 339 33.50 5.24 -24.50
N ALA A 340 34.56 4.75 -23.85
CA ALA A 340 34.94 3.33 -23.88
C ALA A 340 33.91 2.44 -23.16
N ASP A 341 33.23 2.97 -22.15
CA ASP A 341 32.22 2.24 -21.37
C ASP A 341 30.89 2.06 -22.11
N LEU A 342 30.72 2.69 -23.28
CA LEU A 342 29.44 2.74 -24.01
C LEU A 342 28.82 1.35 -24.24
N ALA A 343 29.64 0.35 -24.58
CA ALA A 343 29.14 -1.00 -24.84
C ALA A 343 28.59 -1.66 -23.58
N GLU A 344 29.31 -1.58 -22.45
CA GLU A 344 28.93 -2.15 -21.17
C GLU A 344 27.72 -1.43 -20.55
N VAL A 345 27.70 -0.10 -20.59
CA VAL A 345 26.58 0.74 -20.12
C VAL A 345 25.28 0.36 -20.84
N VAL A 346 25.34 0.22 -22.17
CA VAL A 346 24.17 -0.20 -22.97
C VAL A 346 23.76 -1.63 -22.62
N ALA A 347 24.71 -2.54 -22.44
CA ALA A 347 24.42 -3.92 -22.06
C ALA A 347 23.74 -3.99 -20.68
N LEU A 348 24.28 -3.29 -19.68
CA LEU A 348 23.70 -3.25 -18.33
C LEU A 348 22.29 -2.64 -18.34
N HIS A 349 22.07 -1.54 -19.06
CA HIS A 349 20.75 -0.91 -19.14
C HIS A 349 19.70 -1.89 -19.71
N LEU A 350 20.05 -2.60 -20.78
CA LEU A 350 19.17 -3.59 -21.40
C LEU A 350 18.91 -4.79 -20.49
N ALA A 351 19.90 -5.23 -19.72
CA ALA A 351 19.74 -6.33 -18.75
C ALA A 351 18.89 -5.92 -17.53
N CYS A 352 18.93 -4.65 -17.14
CA CYS A 352 18.18 -4.15 -15.99
C CYS A 352 16.73 -3.80 -16.27
N SER A 353 16.35 -3.68 -17.55
CA SER A 353 15.04 -3.19 -17.95
C SER A 353 14.26 -4.27 -18.68
N SER A 354 13.00 -4.52 -18.30
CA SER A 354 12.14 -5.36 -19.13
C SER A 354 11.71 -4.62 -20.41
N ALA A 355 11.38 -5.36 -21.47
CA ALA A 355 10.92 -4.78 -22.73
C ALA A 355 9.62 -3.93 -22.58
N GLU A 356 8.88 -4.15 -21.50
CA GLU A 356 7.65 -3.43 -21.15
C GLU A 356 7.93 -2.14 -20.33
N GLU A 357 9.12 -2.01 -19.74
CA GLU A 357 9.46 -1.03 -18.70
C GLU A 357 10.02 0.30 -19.19
N GLY A 358 10.31 0.51 -20.49
CA GLY A 358 10.89 1.78 -20.97
C GLY A 358 10.32 2.29 -22.27
N ALA A 359 9.72 3.50 -22.29
CA ALA A 359 9.33 4.17 -23.53
C ALA A 359 10.52 4.32 -24.51
N LEU A 360 11.75 4.49 -23.98
CA LEU A 360 12.96 4.57 -24.80
C LEU A 360 13.45 3.20 -25.31
N LEU A 361 13.18 2.11 -24.59
CA LEU A 361 13.47 0.73 -25.06
C LEU A 361 12.57 0.37 -26.25
N GLY A 362 11.41 1.03 -26.35
CA GLY A 362 10.56 1.00 -27.53
C GLY A 362 11.33 1.30 -28.82
N PHE A 363 12.31 2.19 -28.82
CA PHE A 363 13.13 2.52 -30.00
C PHE A 363 14.25 1.51 -30.31
N GLY A 364 14.45 0.53 -29.43
CA GLY A 364 15.43 -0.54 -29.59
C GLY A 364 16.87 -0.16 -29.21
N ARG A 365 17.76 -1.16 -29.30
CA ARG A 365 19.16 -1.07 -28.87
C ARG A 365 19.96 0.07 -29.52
N GLY A 366 19.68 0.37 -30.79
CA GLY A 366 20.36 1.45 -31.52
C GLY A 366 20.10 2.83 -30.91
N PHE A 367 18.86 3.08 -30.47
CA PHE A 367 18.51 4.33 -29.79
C PHE A 367 19.14 4.42 -28.41
N ILE A 368 19.09 3.34 -27.62
CA ILE A 368 19.75 3.31 -26.29
C ILE A 368 21.25 3.58 -26.41
N ARG A 369 21.92 3.00 -27.43
CA ARG A 369 23.34 3.27 -27.71
C ARG A 369 23.58 4.74 -28.08
N ALA A 370 22.73 5.33 -28.92
CA ALA A 370 22.85 6.75 -29.27
C ALA A 370 22.64 7.66 -28.05
N ALA A 371 21.66 7.33 -27.20
CA ALA A 371 21.35 8.07 -26.00
C ALA A 371 22.51 8.07 -24.99
N TYR A 372 23.08 6.90 -24.69
CA TYR A 372 24.24 6.83 -23.81
C TYR A 372 25.50 7.43 -24.41
N ARG A 373 25.69 7.32 -25.73
CA ARG A 373 26.79 8.05 -26.39
C ARG A 373 26.64 9.55 -26.16
N TRP A 374 25.43 10.09 -26.26
CA TRP A 374 25.16 11.50 -25.98
C TRP A 374 25.48 11.85 -24.53
N PHE A 375 24.99 11.10 -23.53
CA PHE A 375 25.31 11.34 -22.10
C PHE A 375 26.80 11.19 -21.75
N LEU A 376 27.58 10.43 -22.51
CA LEU A 376 29.02 10.23 -22.30
C LEU A 376 29.88 11.29 -22.98
N THR A 377 29.34 12.06 -23.92
CA THR A 377 30.15 12.97 -24.76
C THR A 377 29.64 14.40 -24.78
N SER A 378 28.44 14.67 -24.28
CA SER A 378 27.83 16.00 -24.36
C SER A 378 28.19 16.85 -23.15
N PRO A 379 28.52 18.14 -23.35
CA PRO A 379 28.69 19.07 -22.25
C PRO A 379 27.44 19.15 -21.38
N GLY A 380 27.62 19.26 -20.06
CA GLY A 380 26.51 19.31 -19.09
C GLY A 380 25.85 17.96 -18.83
N THR A 381 26.42 16.86 -19.31
CA THR A 381 25.96 15.50 -19.01
C THR A 381 27.05 14.69 -18.34
N LEU A 382 26.66 13.72 -17.51
CA LEU A 382 27.57 12.81 -16.85
C LEU A 382 26.93 11.43 -16.74
N VAL A 383 27.72 10.38 -16.96
CA VAL A 383 27.36 9.02 -16.55
C VAL A 383 28.31 8.64 -15.45
N LEU A 384 27.80 8.24 -14.30
CA LEU A 384 28.60 7.60 -13.26
C LEU A 384 28.44 6.09 -13.40
N VAL A 385 29.54 5.36 -13.36
CA VAL A 385 29.58 3.90 -13.41
C VAL A 385 30.06 3.36 -12.08
N ALA A 386 29.48 2.25 -11.64
CA ALA A 386 29.96 1.48 -10.50
C ALA A 386 30.59 0.20 -11.02
N ARG A 387 31.87 -0.01 -10.70
CA ARG A 387 32.62 -1.21 -11.06
C ARG A 387 32.94 -2.06 -9.84
N SER A 388 32.94 -3.37 -10.03
CA SER A 388 33.45 -4.36 -9.09
C SER A 388 34.58 -5.12 -9.78
N GLY A 389 35.83 -4.78 -9.44
CA GLY A 389 36.97 -5.13 -10.30
C GLY A 389 36.80 -4.52 -11.69
N ASP A 390 37.01 -5.31 -12.75
CA ASP A 390 36.87 -4.84 -14.14
C ASP A 390 35.42 -4.81 -14.64
N ARG A 391 34.45 -5.32 -13.88
CA ARG A 391 33.07 -5.46 -14.33
C ARG A 391 32.22 -4.25 -13.98
N LEU A 392 31.51 -3.69 -14.96
CA LEU A 392 30.48 -2.69 -14.74
C LEU A 392 29.23 -3.35 -14.15
N VAL A 393 28.87 -2.95 -12.92
CA VAL A 393 27.77 -3.54 -12.14
C VAL A 393 26.66 -2.55 -11.80
N GLY A 394 26.89 -1.25 -12.00
CA GLY A 394 25.88 -0.21 -11.84
C GLY A 394 26.18 1.01 -12.69
N LEU A 395 25.16 1.81 -12.97
CA LEU A 395 25.32 3.10 -13.63
C LEU A 395 24.22 4.06 -13.22
N THR A 396 24.50 5.36 -13.36
CA THR A 396 23.48 6.42 -13.32
C THR A 396 23.83 7.53 -14.31
N ALA A 397 22.86 7.99 -15.08
CA ALA A 397 23.03 9.05 -16.08
C ALA A 397 22.32 10.33 -15.62
N LEU A 398 23.03 11.45 -15.68
CA LEU A 398 22.59 12.76 -15.19
C LEU A 398 22.87 13.86 -16.22
N SER A 399 22.10 14.94 -16.10
CA SER A 399 22.18 16.14 -16.93
C SER A 399 21.97 17.37 -16.05
N ASP A 400 22.78 18.41 -16.24
CA ASP A 400 22.69 19.69 -15.51
C ASP A 400 21.43 20.50 -15.87
N ARG A 401 20.73 20.08 -16.93
CA ARG A 401 19.53 20.70 -17.48
C ARG A 401 18.51 19.66 -17.97
N PRO A 402 17.28 20.05 -18.31
CA PRO A 402 16.32 19.16 -18.95
C PRO A 402 16.87 18.53 -20.25
N TYR A 403 16.97 17.20 -20.29
CA TYR A 403 17.65 16.49 -21.39
C TYR A 403 16.73 16.09 -22.54
N GLY A 404 15.40 16.15 -22.39
CA GLY A 404 14.45 15.56 -23.36
C GLY A 404 14.64 16.01 -24.81
N ARG A 405 14.57 17.32 -25.08
CA ARG A 405 14.75 17.88 -26.44
C ARG A 405 16.17 17.73 -26.98
N PRO A 406 17.24 18.07 -26.23
CA PRO A 406 18.63 17.86 -26.68
C PRO A 406 18.92 16.40 -27.04
N LEU A 407 18.51 15.46 -26.18
CA LEU A 407 18.70 14.03 -26.39
C LEU A 407 18.00 13.55 -27.67
N LEU A 408 16.73 13.94 -27.86
CA LEU A 408 15.96 13.56 -29.05
C LEU A 408 16.57 14.15 -30.33
N ARG A 409 17.07 15.39 -30.30
CA ARG A 409 17.76 16.00 -31.44
C ARG A 409 19.05 15.24 -31.77
N ALA A 410 19.83 14.88 -30.77
CA ALA A 410 21.06 14.09 -30.94
C ALA A 410 20.78 12.66 -31.45
N CYS A 411 19.65 12.08 -31.03
CA CYS A 411 19.26 10.72 -31.38
C CYS A 411 18.23 10.64 -32.53
N ARG A 412 17.98 11.74 -33.27
CA ARG A 412 16.84 11.86 -34.20
C ARG A 412 16.79 10.77 -35.25
N TRP A 413 17.94 10.37 -35.80
CA TRP A 413 18.01 9.31 -36.79
C TRP A 413 17.65 7.94 -36.22
N GLN A 414 18.04 7.69 -34.98
CA GLN A 414 17.83 6.39 -34.34
C GLN A 414 16.41 6.31 -33.79
N ALA A 415 15.84 7.44 -33.38
CA ALA A 415 14.42 7.58 -33.06
C ALA A 415 13.56 7.33 -34.31
N MET A 416 13.90 7.95 -35.45
CA MET A 416 13.20 7.75 -36.72
C MET A 416 13.27 6.29 -37.18
N LEU A 417 14.45 5.68 -37.15
CA LEU A 417 14.61 4.26 -37.49
C LEU A 417 13.83 3.33 -36.53
N GLY A 418 13.82 3.65 -35.23
CA GLY A 418 13.03 2.90 -34.26
C GLY A 418 11.52 3.02 -34.51
N PHE A 419 11.05 4.21 -34.90
CA PHE A 419 9.66 4.46 -35.27
C PHE A 419 9.26 3.70 -36.55
N LEU A 420 10.08 3.75 -37.59
CA LEU A 420 9.86 3.01 -38.84
C LEU A 420 9.77 1.49 -38.61
N ARG A 421 10.56 0.96 -37.67
CA ARG A 421 10.52 -0.46 -37.30
C ARG A 421 9.33 -0.83 -36.40
N ARG A 422 8.74 0.15 -35.71
CA ARG A 422 7.71 -0.06 -34.68
C ARG A 422 6.67 1.07 -34.73
N PRO A 423 5.87 1.16 -35.80
CA PRO A 423 4.96 2.28 -36.02
C PRO A 423 3.87 2.40 -34.93
N TRP A 424 3.53 1.29 -34.24
CA TRP A 424 2.59 1.29 -33.12
C TRP A 424 3.06 2.12 -31.91
N LEU A 425 4.33 2.54 -31.85
CA LEU A 425 4.79 3.50 -30.83
C LEU A 425 4.06 4.84 -30.93
N ALA A 426 3.57 5.23 -32.12
CA ALA A 426 2.76 6.43 -32.31
C ALA A 426 1.44 6.39 -31.54
N ALA A 427 0.90 5.19 -31.29
CA ALA A 427 -0.36 5.01 -30.57
C ALA A 427 -0.20 5.06 -29.04
N ARG A 428 1.03 5.16 -28.51
CA ARG A 428 1.27 5.21 -27.07
C ARG A 428 1.16 6.67 -26.55
N PRO A 429 0.19 7.00 -25.68
CA PRO A 429 0.00 8.35 -25.16
C PRO A 429 1.24 8.91 -24.45
N ASP A 430 1.98 8.05 -23.76
CA ASP A 430 3.20 8.37 -22.99
C ASP A 430 4.33 8.91 -23.88
N TRP A 431 4.25 8.72 -25.19
CA TRP A 431 5.25 9.23 -26.13
C TRP A 431 5.00 10.70 -26.45
N TRP A 432 3.75 11.07 -26.68
CA TRP A 432 3.37 12.45 -26.98
C TRP A 432 3.61 13.39 -25.80
N SER A 433 3.45 12.91 -24.57
CA SER A 433 3.79 13.71 -23.37
C SER A 433 5.28 14.04 -23.25
N ARG A 434 6.17 13.25 -23.89
CA ARG A 434 7.62 13.51 -23.93
C ARG A 434 8.04 14.42 -25.09
N LEU A 435 7.22 14.51 -26.13
CA LEU A 435 7.41 15.42 -27.26
C LEU A 435 6.71 16.77 -27.07
N GLY A 436 5.71 16.81 -26.19
CA GLY A 436 5.02 18.02 -25.81
C GLY A 436 6.00 19.11 -25.35
N PRO A 437 5.59 20.39 -25.38
CA PRO A 437 6.41 21.44 -24.81
C PRO A 437 6.77 21.02 -23.39
N SER A 438 8.07 20.78 -23.15
CA SER A 438 8.61 20.65 -21.81
C SER A 438 7.99 21.79 -21.02
N VAL A 439 7.30 21.48 -19.91
CA VAL A 439 6.73 22.51 -19.01
C VAL A 439 7.77 23.63 -18.96
N PRO A 440 7.43 24.86 -19.38
CA PRO A 440 8.41 25.91 -19.55
C PRO A 440 9.02 26.19 -18.19
N SER A 441 10.14 25.52 -17.91
CA SER A 441 11.06 25.89 -16.87
C SER A 441 11.66 27.17 -17.37
N ALA A 442 11.04 28.30 -17.01
CA ALA A 442 11.65 29.61 -17.06
C ALA A 442 12.86 29.60 -16.10
N ALA A 443 13.92 28.88 -16.46
CA ALA A 443 15.14 28.77 -15.69
C ALA A 443 16.26 29.44 -16.47
N ARG A 444 16.81 30.47 -15.84
CA ARG A 444 18.03 31.16 -16.24
C ARG A 444 19.22 30.17 -16.24
N PRO A 445 20.30 30.44 -16.98
CA PRO A 445 21.41 29.51 -17.17
C PRO A 445 22.33 29.28 -15.95
N CYS A 446 22.04 29.83 -14.76
CA CYS A 446 22.83 29.63 -13.55
C CYS A 446 21.89 29.45 -12.35
N GLY A 447 21.99 28.33 -11.61
CA GLY A 447 21.09 27.95 -10.50
C GLY A 447 19.97 26.97 -10.87
N GLY A 448 20.16 26.12 -11.89
CA GLY A 448 19.09 25.29 -12.46
C GLY A 448 18.78 23.99 -11.70
N ALA A 449 17.72 23.30 -12.16
CA ALA A 449 17.38 21.97 -11.69
C ALA A 449 18.05 20.88 -12.56
N ALA A 450 18.96 20.11 -11.97
CA ALA A 450 19.56 18.94 -12.59
C ALA A 450 18.54 17.79 -12.72
N GLN A 451 18.85 16.80 -13.56
CA GLN A 451 18.00 15.64 -13.79
C GLN A 451 18.77 14.33 -13.79
N ILE A 452 18.28 13.34 -13.04
CA ILE A 452 18.73 11.94 -13.14
C ILE A 452 17.81 11.22 -14.12
N ALA A 453 18.38 10.80 -15.25
CA ALA A 453 17.66 10.14 -16.34
C ALA A 453 17.43 8.66 -16.06
N PHE A 454 18.47 7.95 -15.63
CA PHE A 454 18.45 6.49 -15.39
C PHE A 454 19.36 6.14 -14.22
N THR A 455 18.96 5.17 -13.41
CA THR A 455 19.83 4.49 -12.45
C THR A 455 19.58 2.99 -12.55
N CYS A 456 20.62 2.20 -12.78
CA CYS A 456 20.53 0.76 -12.96
C CYS A 456 21.61 0.06 -12.13
N VAL A 457 21.27 -1.10 -11.56
CA VAL A 457 22.20 -1.98 -10.84
C VAL A 457 21.92 -3.41 -11.28
N ALA A 458 22.99 -4.13 -11.64
CA ALA A 458 22.93 -5.51 -12.09
C ALA A 458 22.25 -6.39 -11.05
N ALA A 459 21.36 -7.28 -11.48
CA ALA A 459 20.43 -8.00 -10.61
C ALA A 459 21.13 -8.76 -9.47
N GLU A 460 22.26 -9.37 -9.80
CA GLU A 460 23.11 -10.19 -8.94
C GLU A 460 23.80 -9.44 -7.80
N VAL A 461 23.92 -8.11 -7.86
CA VAL A 461 24.52 -7.27 -6.80
C VAL A 461 23.55 -6.23 -6.24
N ARG A 462 22.25 -6.39 -6.52
CA ARG A 462 21.23 -5.54 -5.91
C ARG A 462 21.13 -5.84 -4.42
N GLY A 463 21.06 -4.79 -3.59
CA GLY A 463 21.05 -4.91 -2.12
C GLY A 463 22.41 -4.62 -1.50
N CYS A 464 23.50 -4.69 -2.27
CA CYS A 464 24.87 -4.40 -1.81
C CYS A 464 25.19 -2.89 -1.67
N GLY A 465 24.18 -2.02 -1.50
CA GLY A 465 24.39 -0.56 -1.35
C GLY A 465 24.81 0.20 -2.63
N ILE A 466 25.10 -0.46 -3.75
CA ILE A 466 25.57 0.18 -5.00
C ILE A 466 24.62 1.29 -5.48
N GLY A 467 23.31 1.05 -5.45
CA GLY A 467 22.31 2.06 -5.85
C GLY A 467 22.34 3.31 -4.97
N ARG A 468 22.57 3.15 -3.66
CA ARG A 468 22.72 4.25 -2.70
C ARG A 468 24.00 5.03 -2.99
N GLY A 469 25.12 4.34 -3.23
CA GLY A 469 26.39 4.95 -3.60
C GLY A 469 26.30 5.77 -4.89
N LEU A 470 25.67 5.21 -5.94
CA LEU A 470 25.44 5.92 -7.20
C LEU A 470 24.58 7.18 -7.00
N LYS A 471 23.56 7.10 -6.13
CA LYS A 471 22.69 8.23 -5.81
C LYS A 471 23.45 9.35 -5.09
N GLN A 472 24.23 9.00 -4.07
CA GLN A 472 25.09 9.95 -3.35
C GLN A 472 26.13 10.61 -4.27
N ALA A 473 26.77 9.83 -5.16
CA ALA A 473 27.68 10.36 -6.16
C ALA A 473 26.98 11.29 -7.17
N SER A 474 25.73 10.99 -7.54
CA SER A 474 24.93 11.86 -8.42
C SER A 474 24.59 13.19 -7.74
N ILE A 475 24.25 13.16 -6.45
CA ILE A 475 23.96 14.37 -5.66
C ILE A 475 25.19 15.28 -5.59
N ARG A 476 26.37 14.70 -5.29
CA ARG A 476 27.64 15.45 -5.27
C ARG A 476 27.95 16.10 -6.62
N ALA A 477 27.85 15.35 -7.72
CA ALA A 477 28.06 15.90 -9.05
C ALA A 477 27.08 17.05 -9.39
N CYS A 478 25.82 16.96 -8.95
CA CYS A 478 24.85 18.03 -9.16
C CYS A 478 25.15 19.27 -8.30
N LEU A 479 25.64 19.10 -7.07
CA LEU A 479 26.12 20.20 -6.23
C LEU A 479 27.32 20.90 -6.86
N GLU A 480 28.27 20.15 -7.44
CA GLU A 480 29.42 20.69 -8.16
C GLU A 480 29.00 21.50 -9.42
N TRP A 481 27.89 21.11 -10.06
CA TRP A 481 27.27 21.91 -11.13
C TRP A 481 26.54 23.16 -10.65
N GLY A 482 26.41 23.36 -9.33
CA GLY A 482 25.64 24.46 -8.75
C GLY A 482 24.13 24.30 -8.94
N ALA A 483 23.64 23.06 -8.99
CA ALA A 483 22.20 22.79 -9.09
C ALA A 483 21.49 23.11 -7.77
N GLU A 484 20.31 23.73 -7.86
CA GLU A 484 19.44 24.03 -6.70
C GLU A 484 18.49 22.88 -6.38
N SER A 485 18.27 22.00 -7.34
CA SER A 485 17.46 20.80 -7.15
C SER A 485 17.82 19.71 -8.15
N ILE A 486 17.44 18.47 -7.83
CA ILE A 486 17.57 17.31 -8.70
C ILE A 486 16.19 16.72 -8.91
N ASN A 487 15.78 16.57 -10.16
CA ASN A 487 14.55 15.88 -10.52
C ASN A 487 14.83 14.48 -11.06
N THR A 488 13.95 13.54 -10.78
CA THR A 488 13.96 12.22 -11.41
C THR A 488 12.54 11.71 -11.60
N GLY A 489 12.34 10.84 -12.59
CA GLY A 489 11.06 10.19 -12.84
C GLY A 489 11.17 8.70 -12.60
N VAL A 490 10.31 8.17 -11.75
CA VAL A 490 10.25 6.74 -11.42
C VAL A 490 8.85 6.23 -11.73
N ARG A 491 8.75 5.04 -12.32
CA ARG A 491 7.44 4.40 -12.54
C ARG A 491 6.72 4.18 -11.21
N ARG A 492 5.41 4.40 -11.18
CA ARG A 492 4.61 4.31 -9.95
C ARG A 492 4.68 2.90 -9.34
N GLU A 493 4.71 1.88 -10.19
CA GLU A 493 4.84 0.47 -9.85
C GLU A 493 6.25 0.05 -9.37
N ASN A 494 7.29 0.86 -9.64
CA ASN A 494 8.66 0.53 -9.22
C ASN A 494 8.94 1.01 -7.79
N ALA A 495 8.29 0.34 -6.83
CA ALA A 495 8.39 0.65 -5.40
C ALA A 495 9.84 0.68 -4.89
N ARG A 496 10.71 -0.21 -5.40
CA ARG A 496 12.12 -0.28 -4.99
C ARG A 496 12.91 0.97 -5.40
N ALA A 497 12.73 1.42 -6.65
CA ALA A 497 13.38 2.64 -7.10
C ALA A 497 12.82 3.88 -6.39
N ARG A 498 11.52 3.91 -6.08
CA ARG A 498 10.91 4.99 -5.29
C ARG A 498 11.52 5.05 -3.89
N ALA A 499 11.53 3.94 -3.16
CA ALA A 499 12.13 3.85 -1.83
C ALA A 499 13.60 4.27 -1.84
N LEU A 500 14.39 3.87 -2.86
CA LEU A 500 15.79 4.30 -2.99
C LEU A 500 15.93 5.84 -3.12
N ASN A 501 15.02 6.50 -3.85
CA ASN A 501 15.05 7.95 -3.99
C ASN A 501 14.53 8.65 -2.72
N GLU A 502 13.46 8.15 -2.10
CA GLU A 502 12.92 8.69 -0.85
C GLU A 502 13.94 8.60 0.29
N GLN A 503 14.67 7.48 0.40
CA GLN A 503 15.81 7.33 1.33
C GLN A 503 16.95 8.31 1.07
N ALA A 504 17.08 8.81 -0.16
CA ALA A 504 18.05 9.83 -0.54
C ALA A 504 17.51 11.26 -0.38
N GLY A 505 16.34 11.44 0.26
CA GLY A 505 15.73 12.73 0.54
C GLY A 505 14.85 13.29 -0.58
N PHE A 506 14.59 12.52 -1.65
CA PHE A 506 13.69 12.98 -2.70
C PHE A 506 12.24 12.91 -2.22
N VAL A 507 11.45 13.92 -2.60
CA VAL A 507 10.03 14.05 -2.27
C VAL A 507 9.20 13.99 -3.56
N GLU A 508 8.04 13.34 -3.54
CA GLU A 508 7.09 13.33 -4.67
C GLU A 508 6.58 14.75 -4.97
N VAL A 509 6.51 15.07 -6.27
CA VAL A 509 5.95 16.31 -6.81
C VAL A 509 4.65 15.93 -7.52
N PRO A 510 3.49 15.97 -6.83
CA PRO A 510 2.23 15.47 -7.37
C PRO A 510 1.81 16.19 -8.65
N GLU A 511 2.13 17.48 -8.78
CA GLU A 511 1.76 18.33 -9.93
C GLU A 511 2.45 17.92 -11.23
N LEU A 512 3.59 17.22 -11.11
CA LEU A 512 4.34 16.69 -12.25
C LEU A 512 4.07 15.19 -12.46
N SER A 513 3.49 14.53 -11.46
CA SER A 513 3.24 13.10 -11.47
C SER A 513 2.01 12.74 -12.31
N SER A 514 2.05 11.57 -12.94
CA SER A 514 0.93 10.99 -13.68
C SER A 514 0.51 9.64 -13.05
N GLU A 515 -0.50 9.00 -13.63
CA GLU A 515 -0.92 7.66 -13.21
C GLU A 515 0.23 6.65 -13.27
N ARG A 516 1.13 6.78 -14.26
CA ARG A 516 2.22 5.82 -14.51
C ARG A 516 3.58 6.26 -13.99
N LEU A 517 3.80 7.57 -13.85
CA LEU A 517 5.11 8.13 -13.52
C LEU A 517 5.01 9.02 -12.28
N VAL A 518 5.80 8.70 -11.27
CA VAL A 518 6.01 9.51 -10.07
C VAL A 518 7.22 10.39 -10.32
N HIS A 519 7.01 11.70 -10.27
CA HIS A 519 8.09 12.68 -10.31
C HIS A 519 8.58 12.96 -8.90
N LEU A 520 9.88 12.85 -8.71
CA LEU A 520 10.55 13.04 -7.44
C LEU A 520 11.54 14.20 -7.55
N ARG A 521 11.62 15.04 -6.52
CA ARG A 521 12.54 16.18 -6.43
C ARG A 521 13.30 16.16 -5.12
N LEU A 522 14.61 16.36 -5.20
CA LEU A 522 15.48 16.70 -4.07
C LEU A 522 15.86 18.18 -4.20
N THR A 523 15.56 18.98 -3.18
CA THR A 523 16.07 20.35 -3.08
C THR A 523 17.47 20.30 -2.48
N LEU A 524 18.41 20.99 -3.09
CA LEU A 524 19.79 21.07 -2.63
C LEU A 524 19.99 22.40 -1.92
N ASP A 525 20.53 22.38 -0.69
CA ASP A 525 20.95 23.60 -0.02
C ASP A 525 22.35 24.00 -0.52
N PRO A 526 22.50 25.17 -1.17
CA PRO A 526 23.80 25.64 -1.65
C PRO A 526 24.85 25.79 -0.53
N GLN A 527 24.43 25.94 0.73
CA GLN A 527 25.34 26.10 1.87
C GLN A 527 25.95 24.78 2.34
N GLU A 528 25.27 23.64 2.20
CA GLU A 528 25.77 22.34 2.67
C GLU A 528 27.03 21.88 1.91
N GLY A 529 27.23 22.33 0.67
CA GLY A 529 28.37 21.95 -0.16
C GLY A 529 29.69 22.66 0.17
N ARG A 530 29.68 23.77 0.92
CA ARG A 530 30.88 24.60 1.15
C ARG A 530 31.66 24.28 2.43
N GLY A 531 31.18 23.37 3.27
CA GLY A 531 31.75 23.10 4.60
C GLY A 531 32.39 21.72 4.81
N ARG A 532 32.48 20.88 3.78
CA ARG A 532 33.01 19.50 3.87
C ARG A 532 33.96 19.19 2.71
N THR A 533 35.15 19.79 2.73
CA THR A 533 36.30 19.37 1.92
C THR A 533 37.48 19.07 2.82
#